data_AF-A0A090X7Q3-F1
#
_entry.id   AF-A0A090X7Q3-F1
#
_cell.length_a   1.000
_cell.length_b   1.000
_cell.length_c   1.000
_cell.angle_alpha   90.00
_cell.angle_beta   90.00
_cell.angle_gamma   90.00
#
_symmetry.space_group_name_H-M   'P 1'
#
loop_
_entity.id
_entity.type
_entity.pdbx_description
1 polymer ?
#
loop_
_entity_poly.entity_id
_entity_poly.type
_entity_poly.pdbx_seq_one_letter_code
_entity_poly.pdbx_strand_id
1 'polypeptide(L)'
;LVHIYNLCISTGTFPDKMKVAKVTALYKKGDRLDIKNYRPISILPIFSKCLEKVILNQISSFCAKYQLITKAQYGFQKNKSVELALLEQKEYILQNFEQKLLTLGIFVDFTQAFDHIDHNILVKKLERYGIRGLPLEFIKSYLGRRRQFVFLNGLTSKSKEIISGVPQGSILGPLLFNLYVNDIIHICQQAKFIIYADDTSIFLSSSSYAEITNMANDVLRKLSSWSKQNRLKVNSNKTKAVFFYTRGTPIPLHHNIAFNHTNIEVLDTIKVLGTYFSSNMQWDEHVNFVLLKLSQIAGILNRNRYILPESVKLLIYNTLFVSHINYCHLVWGTTTESNLHKLHLMQKRMIRVIANVSYTEHTDYLFKKYNIPKVHDIYRRRLIARFLL
;
A
#
# COMPACT_ATOMS: atom_id res chain seq x y z
N LEU A 1 30.55 -18.86 -0.42
CA LEU A 1 29.12 -18.56 -0.15
C LEU A 1 28.18 -19.66 -0.65
N VAL A 2 28.32 -20.14 -1.89
CA VAL A 2 27.48 -21.23 -2.45
C VAL A 2 27.44 -22.47 -1.53
N HIS A 3 28.61 -22.96 -1.08
CA HIS A 3 28.68 -24.08 -0.15
C HIS A 3 27.87 -23.85 1.14
N ILE A 4 27.99 -22.67 1.75
CA ILE A 4 27.25 -22.30 2.97
C ILE A 4 25.74 -22.29 2.71
N TYR A 5 25.29 -21.71 1.60
CA TYR A 5 23.86 -21.66 1.28
C TYR A 5 23.29 -23.03 0.98
N ASN A 6 24.01 -23.87 0.24
CA ASN A 6 23.60 -25.25 -0.01
C ASN A 6 23.50 -26.03 1.31
N LEU A 7 24.47 -25.85 2.21
CA LEU A 7 24.45 -26.47 3.54
C LEU A 7 23.25 -25.98 4.38
N CYS A 8 22.94 -24.68 4.36
CA CYS A 8 21.76 -24.14 5.03
C CYS A 8 20.46 -24.74 4.50
N ILE A 9 20.36 -24.92 3.18
CA ILE A 9 19.18 -25.50 2.53
C ILE A 9 19.06 -27.00 2.85
N SER A 10 20.15 -27.76 2.73
CA SER A 10 20.14 -29.20 2.98
C SER A 10 19.89 -29.57 4.44
N THR A 11 20.31 -28.71 5.37
CA THR A 11 20.10 -28.92 6.81
C THR A 11 18.87 -28.20 7.37
N GLY A 12 18.17 -27.40 6.55
CA GLY A 12 17.04 -26.59 7.00
C GLY A 12 17.41 -25.61 8.12
N THR A 13 18.64 -25.07 8.12
CA THR A 13 19.14 -24.22 9.21
C THR A 13 19.57 -22.85 8.72
N PHE A 14 19.09 -21.80 9.38
CA PHE A 14 19.47 -20.42 9.13
C PHE A 14 20.58 -19.97 10.09
N PRO A 15 21.71 -19.43 9.62
CA PRO A 15 22.86 -19.11 10.48
C PRO A 15 22.55 -18.05 11.55
N ASP A 16 22.89 -18.31 12.82
CA ASP A 16 22.63 -17.41 13.95
C ASP A 16 23.27 -16.02 13.77
N LYS A 17 24.51 -15.96 13.26
CA LYS A 17 25.17 -14.67 12.98
C LYS A 17 24.42 -13.83 11.93
N MET A 18 23.64 -14.46 11.04
CA MET A 18 22.82 -13.78 10.04
C MET A 18 21.45 -13.33 10.58
N LYS A 19 21.09 -13.72 11.81
CA LYS A 19 19.81 -13.37 12.46
C LYS A 19 19.88 -12.12 13.34
N VAL A 20 21.05 -11.53 13.51
CA VAL A 20 21.25 -10.34 14.35
C VAL A 20 20.93 -9.08 13.54
N ALA A 21 19.91 -8.33 13.96
CA ALA A 21 19.48 -7.09 13.32
C ALA A 21 19.99 -5.85 14.07
N LYS A 22 20.51 -4.88 13.31
CA LYS A 22 20.75 -3.52 13.82
C LYS A 22 19.52 -2.66 13.57
N VAL A 23 18.89 -2.16 14.62
CA VAL A 23 17.68 -1.35 14.54
C VAL A 23 18.03 0.13 14.56
N THR A 24 17.53 0.88 13.59
CA THR A 24 17.63 2.34 13.54
C THR A 24 16.24 2.96 13.52
N ALA A 25 16.05 4.07 14.23
CA ALA A 25 14.77 4.79 14.25
C ALA A 25 14.69 5.79 13.09
N LEU A 26 13.71 5.63 12.20
CA LEU A 26 13.43 6.58 11.13
C LEU A 26 12.23 7.45 11.51
N TYR A 27 12.42 8.77 11.55
CA TYR A 27 11.32 9.70 11.82
C TYR A 27 10.26 9.65 10.71
N LYS A 28 8.97 9.53 11.09
CA LYS A 28 7.84 9.40 10.17
C LYS A 28 7.13 10.75 9.95
N LYS A 29 6.58 11.36 11.00
CA LYS A 29 5.83 12.64 10.98
C LYS A 29 5.45 13.07 12.40
N GLY A 30 5.01 14.32 12.59
CA GLY A 30 4.47 14.81 13.87
C GLY A 30 5.55 15.35 14.81
N ASP A 31 5.31 15.32 16.11
CA ASP A 31 6.31 15.76 17.08
C ASP A 31 7.54 14.84 17.06
N ARG A 32 8.74 15.44 17.01
CA ARG A 32 10.02 14.71 17.05
C ARG A 32 10.36 14.18 18.45
N LEU A 33 9.68 14.65 19.49
CA LEU A 33 9.89 14.18 20.86
C LEU A 33 9.04 12.95 21.19
N ASP A 34 7.96 12.68 20.44
CA ASP A 34 7.16 11.46 20.62
C ASP A 34 7.78 10.26 19.90
N ILE A 35 8.16 9.23 20.66
CA ILE A 35 8.75 8.00 20.13
C ILE A 35 7.81 7.25 19.16
N LYS A 36 6.48 7.41 19.29
CA LYS A 36 5.49 6.78 18.40
C LYS A 36 5.59 7.30 16.97
N ASN A 37 6.23 8.46 16.78
CA ASN A 37 6.45 9.08 15.48
C ASN A 37 7.70 8.55 14.76
N TYR A 38 8.42 7.59 15.35
CA TYR A 38 9.56 6.91 14.73
C TYR A 38 9.19 5.49 14.33
N ARG A 39 9.68 5.05 13.17
CA ARG A 39 9.57 3.69 12.68
C ARG A 39 10.90 2.97 12.87
N PRO A 40 10.93 1.84 13.60
CA PRO A 40 12.14 1.02 13.66
C PRO A 40 12.39 0.36 12.30
N ILE A 41 13.64 0.39 11.83
CA ILE A 41 14.07 -0.32 10.62
C ILE A 41 15.16 -1.31 11.03
N SER A 42 14.95 -2.58 10.69
CA SER A 42 15.91 -3.65 10.95
C SER A 42 16.89 -3.78 9.78
N ILE A 43 18.14 -3.40 10.02
CA ILE A 43 19.23 -3.60 9.08
C ILE A 43 19.81 -5.00 9.34
N LEU A 44 19.55 -5.92 8.42
CA LEU A 44 20.07 -7.29 8.44
C LEU A 44 21.42 -7.40 7.73
N PRO A 45 22.27 -8.39 8.11
CA PRO A 45 23.53 -8.66 7.43
C PRO A 45 23.34 -8.93 5.94
N ILE A 46 24.20 -8.39 5.08
CA ILE A 46 24.03 -8.50 3.62
C ILE A 46 24.01 -9.95 3.13
N PHE A 47 24.77 -10.83 3.78
CA PHE A 47 24.79 -12.26 3.47
C PHE A 47 23.46 -12.97 3.78
N SER A 48 22.66 -12.44 4.72
CA SER A 48 21.32 -12.94 5.02
C SER A 48 20.41 -12.72 3.81
N LYS A 49 20.49 -11.53 3.20
CA LYS A 49 19.64 -11.13 2.08
C LYS A 49 19.80 -12.03 0.86
N CYS A 50 21.03 -12.40 0.52
CA CYS A 50 21.27 -13.31 -0.61
C CYS A 50 20.63 -14.70 -0.35
N LEU A 51 20.77 -15.25 0.85
CA LEU A 51 20.13 -16.51 1.22
C LEU A 51 18.60 -16.41 1.23
N GLU A 52 18.06 -15.36 1.85
CA GLU A 52 16.62 -15.07 1.86
C GLU A 52 16.07 -14.96 0.44
N LYS A 53 16.82 -14.38 -0.50
CA LYS A 53 16.40 -14.26 -1.91
C LYS A 53 16.33 -15.61 -2.61
N VAL A 54 17.28 -16.51 -2.36
CA VAL A 54 17.25 -17.89 -2.91
C VAL A 54 16.00 -18.62 -2.41
N ILE A 55 15.75 -18.57 -1.10
CA ILE A 55 14.60 -19.23 -0.47
C ILE A 55 13.28 -18.60 -0.93
N LEU A 56 13.22 -17.27 -1.01
CA LEU A 56 12.06 -16.53 -1.51
C LEU A 56 11.69 -17.01 -2.91
N ASN A 57 12.67 -17.16 -3.82
CA ASN A 57 12.40 -17.60 -5.18
C ASN A 57 11.82 -19.03 -5.20
N GLN A 58 12.33 -19.94 -4.38
CA GLN A 58 11.82 -21.32 -4.28
C GLN A 58 10.38 -21.36 -3.74
N ILE A 59 10.13 -20.72 -2.58
CA ILE A 59 8.79 -20.72 -1.96
C ILE A 59 7.80 -19.96 -2.85
N SER A 60 8.21 -18.84 -3.46
CA SER A 60 7.33 -18.09 -4.37
C SER A 60 6.96 -18.89 -5.61
N SER A 61 7.89 -19.68 -6.15
CA SER A 61 7.62 -20.58 -7.28
C SER A 61 6.63 -21.69 -6.90
N PHE A 62 6.77 -22.24 -5.70
CA PHE A 62 5.80 -23.18 -5.13
C PHE A 62 4.41 -22.53 -4.94
N CYS A 63 4.34 -21.36 -4.31
CA CYS A 63 3.10 -20.61 -4.14
C CYS A 63 2.43 -20.27 -5.47
N ALA A 64 3.20 -19.91 -6.50
CA ALA A 64 2.67 -19.62 -7.83
C ALA A 64 2.13 -20.88 -8.51
N LYS A 65 2.89 -21.99 -8.47
CA LYS A 65 2.51 -23.28 -9.07
C LYS A 65 1.17 -23.80 -8.52
N TYR A 66 0.95 -23.67 -7.21
CA TYR A 66 -0.26 -24.16 -6.53
C TYR A 66 -1.28 -23.06 -6.20
N GLN A 67 -1.07 -21.84 -6.71
CA GLN A 67 -1.96 -20.68 -6.50
C GLN A 67 -2.32 -20.43 -5.02
N LEU A 68 -1.35 -20.56 -4.13
CA LEU A 68 -1.59 -20.55 -2.68
C LEU A 68 -1.98 -19.17 -2.13
N ILE A 69 -1.51 -18.10 -2.75
CA ILE A 69 -1.82 -16.73 -2.33
C ILE A 69 -3.12 -16.28 -2.99
N THR A 70 -4.05 -15.79 -2.19
CA THR A 70 -5.35 -15.32 -2.64
C THR A 70 -5.23 -14.27 -3.75
N LYS A 71 -6.13 -14.34 -4.72
CA LYS A 71 -6.23 -13.35 -5.81
C LYS A 71 -6.49 -11.93 -5.28
N ALA A 72 -7.11 -11.82 -4.10
CA ALA A 72 -7.39 -10.56 -3.40
C ALA A 72 -6.13 -9.83 -2.89
N GLN A 73 -4.97 -10.51 -2.76
CA GLN A 73 -3.73 -9.90 -2.28
C GLN A 73 -2.94 -9.28 -3.42
N TYR A 74 -2.71 -7.98 -3.37
CA TYR A 74 -1.95 -7.18 -4.33
C TYR A 74 -0.59 -6.74 -3.81
N GLY A 75 -0.42 -6.66 -2.48
CA GLY A 75 0.82 -6.22 -1.85
C GLY A 75 1.90 -7.29 -1.99
N PHE A 76 3.14 -6.88 -2.27
CA PHE A 76 4.31 -7.76 -2.37
C PHE A 76 4.12 -8.96 -3.32
N GLN A 77 3.32 -8.79 -4.38
CA GLN A 77 3.11 -9.81 -5.40
C GLN A 77 3.72 -9.36 -6.72
N LYS A 78 4.34 -10.30 -7.44
CA LYS A 78 4.86 -10.03 -8.78
C LYS A 78 3.71 -9.65 -9.71
N ASN A 79 3.93 -8.65 -10.57
CA ASN A 79 2.94 -8.14 -11.54
C ASN A 79 1.64 -7.58 -10.94
N LYS A 80 1.58 -7.37 -9.61
CA LYS A 80 0.51 -6.63 -8.95
C LYS A 80 1.06 -5.28 -8.48
N SER A 81 0.23 -4.25 -8.55
CA SER A 81 0.61 -2.88 -8.19
C SER A 81 -0.52 -2.22 -7.41
N VAL A 82 -0.20 -1.18 -6.65
CA VAL A 82 -1.20 -0.32 -6.00
C VAL A 82 -2.29 0.12 -6.99
N GLU A 83 -1.90 0.54 -8.19
CA GLU A 83 -2.86 1.00 -9.21
C GLU A 83 -3.84 -0.10 -9.63
N LEU A 84 -3.45 -1.39 -9.62
CA LEU A 84 -4.37 -2.49 -9.94
C LEU A 84 -5.33 -2.77 -8.79
N ALA A 85 -4.85 -2.73 -7.55
CA ALA A 85 -5.72 -2.89 -6.38
C ALA A 85 -6.80 -1.79 -6.34
N LEU A 86 -6.40 -0.55 -6.62
CA LEU A 86 -7.31 0.59 -6.64
C LEU A 86 -8.23 0.60 -7.87
N LEU A 87 -7.78 0.08 -9.02
CA LEU A 87 -8.64 -0.14 -10.19
C LEU A 87 -9.72 -1.18 -9.89
N GLU A 88 -9.35 -2.31 -9.28
CA GLU A 88 -10.31 -3.35 -8.85
C GLU A 88 -11.35 -2.77 -7.88
N GLN A 89 -10.92 -1.92 -6.94
CA GLN A 89 -11.83 -1.22 -6.02
C GLN A 89 -12.78 -0.29 -6.77
N LYS A 90 -12.25 0.54 -7.67
CA LYS A 90 -13.04 1.48 -8.48
C LYS A 90 -14.07 0.71 -9.30
N GLU A 91 -13.65 -0.35 -9.99
CA GLU A 91 -14.50 -1.17 -10.85
C GLU A 91 -15.65 -1.80 -10.06
N TYR A 92 -15.35 -2.41 -8.90
CA TYR A 92 -16.37 -2.99 -8.03
C TYR A 92 -17.43 -1.96 -7.59
N ILE A 93 -17.00 -0.76 -7.21
CA ILE A 93 -17.91 0.32 -6.80
C ILE A 93 -18.78 0.77 -7.98
N LEU A 94 -18.20 0.97 -9.16
CA LEU A 94 -18.93 1.44 -10.33
C LEU A 94 -19.93 0.40 -10.85
N GLN A 95 -19.57 -0.88 -10.88
CA GLN A 95 -20.50 -1.96 -11.24
C GLN A 95 -21.72 -1.99 -10.30
N ASN A 96 -21.51 -1.77 -9.01
CA ASN A 96 -22.63 -1.69 -8.06
C ASN A 96 -23.48 -0.43 -8.28
N PHE A 97 -22.89 0.69 -8.72
CA PHE A 97 -23.67 1.89 -9.06
C PHE A 97 -24.59 1.64 -10.26
N GLU A 98 -24.12 0.93 -11.28
CA GLU A 98 -24.93 0.53 -12.44
C GLU A 98 -26.12 -0.33 -12.02
N GLN A 99 -25.92 -1.18 -11.01
CA GLN A 99 -26.97 -2.01 -10.41
C GLN A 99 -27.82 -1.28 -9.36
N LYS A 100 -27.60 0.03 -9.15
CA LYS A 100 -28.27 0.86 -8.14
C LYS A 100 -28.14 0.30 -6.71
N LEU A 101 -27.03 -0.37 -6.41
CA LEU A 101 -26.71 -0.87 -5.09
C LEU A 101 -25.93 0.16 -4.29
N LEU A 102 -26.21 0.22 -2.99
CA LEU A 102 -25.37 0.88 -2.01
C LEU A 102 -24.12 0.02 -1.77
N THR A 103 -22.94 0.61 -1.80
CA THR A 103 -21.68 -0.09 -1.50
C THR A 103 -21.06 0.49 -0.23
N LEU A 104 -20.60 -0.37 0.67
CA LEU A 104 -19.88 0.01 1.87
C LEU A 104 -18.44 -0.49 1.77
N GLY A 105 -17.48 0.41 1.82
CA GLY A 105 -16.06 0.08 1.99
C GLY A 105 -15.63 0.23 3.45
N ILE A 106 -15.08 -0.82 4.04
CA ILE A 106 -14.45 -0.81 5.36
C ILE A 106 -12.95 -0.95 5.16
N PHE A 107 -12.19 0.03 5.63
CA PHE A 107 -10.74 0.14 5.45
C PHE A 107 -10.06 -0.14 6.78
N VAL A 108 -9.54 -1.35 6.92
CA VAL A 108 -8.98 -1.90 8.16
C VAL A 108 -7.50 -1.52 8.27
N ASP A 109 -7.12 -0.95 9.42
CA ASP A 109 -5.74 -0.66 9.78
C ASP A 109 -5.30 -1.60 10.90
N PHE A 110 -4.25 -2.38 10.68
CA PHE A 110 -3.64 -3.22 11.72
C PHE A 110 -2.51 -2.47 12.43
N THR A 111 -2.48 -2.55 13.76
CA THR A 111 -1.42 -1.94 14.56
C THR A 111 -0.13 -2.74 14.41
N GLN A 112 0.89 -2.16 13.74
CA GLN A 112 2.22 -2.75 13.63
C GLN A 112 2.17 -4.23 13.18
N ALA A 113 1.42 -4.51 12.11
CA ALA A 113 1.04 -5.87 11.73
C ALA A 113 2.25 -6.83 11.56
N PHE A 114 3.34 -6.32 10.98
CA PHE A 114 4.58 -7.06 10.77
C PHE A 114 5.28 -7.48 12.06
N ASP A 115 5.15 -6.69 13.14
CA ASP A 115 5.81 -6.93 14.43
C ASP A 115 5.02 -7.94 15.30
N HIS A 116 3.72 -8.12 15.01
CA HIS A 116 2.80 -8.95 15.78
C HIS A 116 2.60 -10.37 15.20
N ILE A 117 3.30 -10.72 14.11
CA ILE A 117 3.18 -12.07 13.52
C ILE A 117 3.63 -13.11 14.54
N ASP A 118 2.72 -14.00 14.94
CA ASP A 118 3.08 -15.09 15.83
C ASP A 118 3.77 -16.21 15.05
N HIS A 119 4.98 -16.59 15.47
CA HIS A 119 5.77 -17.59 14.75
C HIS A 119 5.12 -18.97 14.76
N ASN A 120 4.45 -19.36 15.84
CA ASN A 120 3.80 -20.67 15.94
C ASN A 120 2.58 -20.75 15.03
N ILE A 121 1.77 -19.70 14.99
CA ILE A 121 0.62 -19.61 14.06
C ILE A 121 1.12 -19.60 12.62
N LEU A 122 2.15 -18.82 12.31
CA LEU A 122 2.73 -18.77 10.96
C LEU A 122 3.20 -20.16 10.51
N VAL A 123 3.98 -20.85 11.33
CA VAL A 123 4.48 -22.21 11.03
C VAL A 123 3.32 -23.18 10.78
N LYS A 124 2.29 -23.18 11.63
CA LYS A 124 1.09 -24.02 11.43
C LYS A 124 0.36 -23.71 10.11
N LYS A 125 0.29 -22.43 9.72
CA LYS A 125 -0.31 -22.03 8.44
C LYS A 125 0.53 -22.49 7.26
N LEU A 126 1.85 -22.31 7.30
CA LEU A 126 2.76 -22.77 6.25
C LEU A 126 2.65 -24.29 6.03
N GLU A 127 2.58 -25.06 7.11
CA GLU A 127 2.38 -26.51 7.06
C GLU A 127 1.05 -26.90 6.38
N ARG A 128 -0.04 -26.17 6.71
CA ARG A 128 -1.36 -26.33 6.06
C ARG A 128 -1.33 -25.97 4.58
N TYR A 129 -0.55 -24.96 4.19
CA TYR A 129 -0.32 -24.61 2.78
C TYR A 129 0.60 -25.59 2.04
N GLY A 130 1.13 -26.60 2.72
CA GLY A 130 1.96 -27.64 2.12
C GLY A 130 3.47 -27.36 2.16
N ILE A 131 3.92 -26.30 2.83
CA ILE A 131 5.34 -26.07 3.10
C ILE A 131 5.72 -26.92 4.32
N ARG A 132 6.35 -28.08 4.07
CA ARG A 132 6.64 -29.12 5.08
C ARG A 132 8.10 -29.58 4.98
N GLY A 133 8.55 -30.37 5.95
CA GLY A 133 9.91 -30.93 5.97
C GLY A 133 10.99 -29.85 6.06
N LEU A 134 12.11 -30.04 5.35
CA LEU A 134 13.28 -29.15 5.40
C LEU A 134 12.95 -27.67 5.12
N PRO A 135 12.12 -27.29 4.12
CA PRO A 135 11.68 -25.91 3.96
C PRO A 135 11.02 -25.31 5.20
N LEU A 136 10.17 -26.08 5.91
CA LEU A 136 9.49 -25.59 7.11
C LEU A 136 10.47 -25.45 8.28
N GLU A 137 11.37 -26.42 8.46
CA GLU A 137 12.44 -26.35 9.46
C GLU A 137 13.37 -25.15 9.21
N PHE A 138 13.66 -24.85 7.94
CA PHE A 138 14.39 -23.64 7.57
C PHE A 138 13.67 -22.38 8.02
N ILE A 139 12.35 -22.27 7.79
CA ILE A 139 11.58 -21.10 8.23
C ILE A 139 11.53 -21.00 9.76
N LYS A 140 11.34 -22.13 10.48
CA LYS A 140 11.43 -22.16 11.95
C LYS A 140 12.79 -21.66 12.43
N SER A 141 13.87 -22.13 11.82
CA SER A 141 15.25 -21.71 12.13
C SER A 141 15.51 -20.23 11.82
N TYR A 142 14.95 -19.73 10.72
CA TYR A 142 15.02 -18.33 10.29
C TYR A 142 14.31 -17.37 11.26
N LEU A 143 13.15 -17.78 11.78
CA LEU A 143 12.33 -16.98 12.71
C LEU A 143 12.81 -17.10 14.16
N GLY A 144 13.37 -18.25 14.55
CA GLY A 144 13.79 -18.55 15.91
C GLY A 144 15.14 -17.94 16.31
N ARG A 145 15.28 -17.64 17.61
CA ARG A 145 16.51 -17.11 18.24
C ARG A 145 17.05 -15.85 17.56
N ARG A 146 16.16 -15.03 17.00
CA ARG A 146 16.54 -13.76 16.38
C ARG A 146 16.85 -12.73 17.43
N ARG A 147 17.88 -11.94 17.19
CA ARG A 147 18.29 -10.89 18.12
C ARG A 147 18.34 -9.55 17.43
N GLN A 148 18.06 -8.49 18.18
CA GLN A 148 18.24 -7.12 17.71
C GLN A 148 18.91 -6.24 18.76
N PHE A 149 19.56 -5.18 18.30
CA PHE A 149 20.06 -4.10 19.13
C PHE A 149 19.78 -2.76 18.43
N VAL A 150 19.59 -1.70 19.21
CA VAL A 150 19.37 -0.35 18.69
C VAL A 150 20.71 0.34 18.50
N PHE A 151 20.88 1.00 17.36
CA PHE A 151 22.01 1.87 17.08
C PHE A 151 21.52 3.30 16.88
N LEU A 152 21.99 4.23 17.71
CA LEU A 152 21.63 5.63 17.66
C LEU A 152 22.85 6.49 17.97
N ASN A 153 23.18 7.44 17.09
CA ASN A 153 24.27 8.41 17.27
C ASN A 153 25.61 7.79 17.69
N GLY A 154 26.01 6.68 17.06
CA GLY A 154 27.28 5.99 17.37
C GLY A 154 27.22 5.03 18.56
N LEU A 155 26.12 5.01 19.32
CA LEU A 155 25.95 4.14 20.50
C LEU A 155 25.10 2.91 20.18
N THR A 156 25.42 1.79 20.82
CA THR A 156 24.69 0.52 20.70
C THR A 156 24.02 0.12 22.01
N SER A 157 22.76 -0.29 21.95
CA SER A 157 22.08 -0.88 23.09
C SER A 157 22.53 -2.32 23.36
N LYS A 158 22.12 -2.87 24.51
CA LYS A 158 22.15 -4.32 24.74
C LYS A 158 21.31 -5.05 23.70
N SER A 159 21.75 -6.24 23.32
CA SER A 159 21.03 -7.11 22.37
C SER A 159 19.90 -7.88 23.07
N LYS A 160 18.69 -7.80 22.51
CA LYS A 160 17.50 -8.54 22.98
C LYS A 160 17.00 -9.52 21.93
N GLU A 161 16.35 -10.58 22.38
CA GLU A 161 15.70 -11.56 21.52
C GLU A 161 14.35 -11.04 21.01
N ILE A 162 13.97 -11.47 19.80
CA ILE A 162 12.70 -11.17 19.16
C ILE A 162 11.82 -12.42 19.24
N ILE A 163 10.64 -12.28 19.85
CA ILE A 163 9.70 -13.39 20.07
C ILE A 163 8.52 -13.42 19.08
N SER A 164 8.32 -12.34 18.32
CA SER A 164 7.25 -12.21 17.34
C SER A 164 7.66 -11.30 16.19
N GLY A 165 6.91 -11.41 15.09
CA GLY A 165 7.05 -10.57 13.93
C GLY A 165 8.03 -11.13 12.90
N VAL A 166 8.01 -10.53 11.71
CA VAL A 166 9.03 -10.74 10.69
C VAL A 166 9.87 -9.46 10.57
N PRO A 167 11.20 -9.57 10.36
CA PRO A 167 12.06 -8.40 10.41
C PRO A 167 11.70 -7.38 9.33
N GLN A 168 11.47 -6.13 9.73
CA GLN A 168 11.18 -5.06 8.79
C GLN A 168 12.44 -4.72 7.97
N GLY A 169 12.41 -5.01 6.66
CA GLY A 169 13.59 -4.91 5.79
C GLY A 169 14.18 -6.27 5.39
N SER A 170 13.60 -7.37 5.87
CA SER A 170 13.85 -8.71 5.31
C SER A 170 13.27 -8.87 3.91
N ILE A 171 13.89 -9.74 3.12
CA ILE A 171 13.43 -10.12 1.78
C ILE A 171 12.32 -11.16 1.88
N LEU A 172 12.39 -12.04 2.86
CA LEU A 172 11.42 -13.13 3.04
C LEU A 172 10.17 -12.70 3.83
N GLY A 173 10.30 -11.72 4.72
CA GLY A 173 9.21 -11.26 5.60
C GLY A 173 7.92 -10.88 4.87
N PRO A 174 7.95 -10.13 3.76
CA PRO A 174 6.75 -9.79 3.00
C PRO A 174 5.95 -11.01 2.51
N LEU A 175 6.61 -12.05 2.02
CA LEU A 175 5.95 -13.29 1.59
C LEU A 175 5.32 -14.02 2.79
N LEU A 176 6.05 -14.12 3.89
CA LEU A 176 5.55 -14.76 5.11
C LEU A 176 4.35 -14.01 5.69
N PHE A 177 4.36 -12.68 5.65
CA PHE A 177 3.21 -11.86 6.04
C PHE A 177 2.00 -12.13 5.15
N ASN A 178 2.19 -12.14 3.82
CA ASN A 178 1.09 -12.44 2.90
C ASN A 178 0.49 -13.82 3.17
N LEU A 179 1.31 -14.85 3.37
CA LEU A 179 0.84 -16.20 3.74
C LEU A 179 0.13 -16.20 5.10
N TYR A 180 0.57 -15.38 6.05
CA TYR A 180 -0.05 -15.29 7.37
C TYR A 180 -1.48 -14.76 7.31
N VAL A 181 -1.72 -13.68 6.56
CA VAL A 181 -3.04 -13.03 6.46
C VAL A 181 -3.92 -13.62 5.37
N ASN A 182 -3.42 -14.59 4.60
CA ASN A 182 -4.01 -15.09 3.36
C ASN A 182 -5.44 -15.64 3.53
N ASP A 183 -5.77 -16.20 4.70
CA ASP A 183 -7.06 -16.78 5.01
C ASP A 183 -8.11 -15.76 5.50
N ILE A 184 -7.76 -14.47 5.63
CA ILE A 184 -8.70 -13.41 6.04
C ILE A 184 -9.91 -13.34 5.11
N ILE A 185 -9.74 -13.68 3.83
CA ILE A 185 -10.82 -13.65 2.83
C ILE A 185 -11.93 -14.67 3.12
N HIS A 186 -11.66 -15.68 3.96
CA HIS A 186 -12.63 -16.73 4.27
C HIS A 186 -13.56 -16.35 5.42
N ILE A 187 -13.35 -15.20 6.08
CA ILE A 187 -14.25 -14.76 7.16
C ILE A 187 -15.64 -14.39 6.63
N CYS A 188 -15.78 -13.98 5.38
CA CYS A 188 -17.08 -13.69 4.76
C CYS A 188 -17.00 -13.84 3.25
N GLN A 189 -17.72 -14.82 2.70
CA GLN A 189 -17.73 -15.10 1.27
C GLN A 189 -18.49 -14.03 0.46
N GLN A 190 -19.46 -13.36 1.08
CA GLN A 190 -20.24 -12.28 0.46
C GLN A 190 -19.44 -10.98 0.33
N ALA A 191 -18.34 -10.84 1.06
CA ALA A 191 -17.53 -9.63 1.05
C ALA A 191 -16.44 -9.72 -0.02
N LYS A 192 -16.24 -8.61 -0.74
CA LYS A 192 -15.11 -8.46 -1.65
C LYS A 192 -13.91 -7.92 -0.87
N PHE A 193 -12.83 -8.70 -0.82
CA PHE A 193 -11.57 -8.27 -0.21
C PHE A 193 -10.61 -7.74 -1.27
N ILE A 194 -9.97 -6.62 -0.95
CA ILE A 194 -8.82 -6.07 -1.69
C ILE A 194 -7.75 -5.74 -0.67
N ILE A 195 -6.64 -6.47 -0.73
CA ILE A 195 -5.59 -6.45 0.29
C ILE A 195 -4.31 -5.96 -0.36
N TYR A 196 -3.63 -5.01 0.27
CA TYR A 196 -2.28 -4.61 -0.11
C TYR A 196 -1.39 -4.64 1.13
N ALA A 197 -0.73 -5.77 1.34
CA ALA A 197 0.01 -6.02 2.58
C ALA A 197 -0.93 -5.90 3.80
N ASP A 198 -0.62 -5.02 4.75
CA ASP A 198 -1.42 -4.76 5.95
C ASP A 198 -2.67 -3.91 5.67
N ASP A 199 -2.69 -3.11 4.61
CA ASP A 199 -3.88 -2.34 4.21
C ASP A 199 -4.94 -3.29 3.65
N THR A 200 -6.04 -3.49 4.38
CA THR A 200 -7.14 -4.38 3.98
C THR A 200 -8.42 -3.58 3.75
N SER A 201 -8.96 -3.66 2.55
CA SER A 201 -10.25 -3.07 2.19
C SER A 201 -11.28 -4.17 2.02
N ILE A 202 -12.43 -4.04 2.69
CA ILE A 202 -13.54 -4.97 2.65
C ILE A 202 -14.74 -4.24 2.07
N PHE A 203 -15.30 -4.75 0.97
CA PHE A 203 -16.47 -4.19 0.33
C PHE A 203 -17.68 -5.09 0.48
N LEU A 204 -18.80 -4.46 0.80
CA LEU A 204 -20.13 -5.05 0.89
C LEU A 204 -21.06 -4.24 0.00
N SER A 205 -22.13 -4.87 -0.49
CA SER A 205 -23.13 -4.19 -1.30
C SER A 205 -24.52 -4.78 -1.06
N SER A 206 -25.53 -3.91 -1.05
CA SER A 206 -26.94 -4.28 -0.95
C SER A 206 -27.80 -3.10 -1.44
N SER A 207 -29.06 -3.36 -1.78
CA SER A 207 -30.05 -2.32 -2.10
C SER A 207 -30.58 -1.61 -0.85
N SER A 208 -30.35 -2.15 0.35
CA SER A 208 -30.87 -1.64 1.62
C SER A 208 -29.77 -1.24 2.58
N TYR A 209 -29.90 -0.03 3.15
CA TYR A 209 -29.01 0.44 4.21
C TYR A 209 -29.02 -0.46 5.46
N ALA A 210 -30.19 -0.98 5.84
CA ALA A 210 -30.31 -1.84 7.01
C ALA A 210 -29.58 -3.18 6.79
N GLU A 211 -29.73 -3.78 5.61
CA GLU A 211 -29.08 -5.04 5.26
C GLU A 211 -27.56 -4.87 5.20
N ILE A 212 -27.05 -3.86 4.48
CA ILE A 212 -25.60 -3.65 4.38
C ILE A 212 -24.96 -3.38 5.75
N THR A 213 -25.67 -2.70 6.65
CA THR A 213 -25.21 -2.43 8.02
C THR A 213 -25.16 -3.73 8.84
N ASN A 214 -26.15 -4.61 8.70
CA ASN A 214 -26.14 -5.92 9.33
C ASN A 214 -25.00 -6.80 8.81
N MET A 215 -24.79 -6.82 7.48
CA MET A 215 -23.65 -7.50 6.86
C MET A 215 -22.33 -6.94 7.39
N ALA A 216 -22.20 -5.61 7.50
CA ALA A 216 -20.99 -4.95 8.01
C ALA A 216 -20.65 -5.39 9.43
N ASN A 217 -21.62 -5.32 10.34
CA ASN A 217 -21.43 -5.73 11.73
C ASN A 217 -21.12 -7.24 11.84
N ASP A 218 -21.75 -8.07 11.01
CA ASP A 218 -21.43 -9.50 10.97
C ASP A 218 -19.97 -9.75 10.53
N VAL A 219 -19.53 -9.11 9.46
CA VAL A 219 -18.14 -9.20 8.99
C VAL A 219 -17.15 -8.67 10.03
N LEU A 220 -17.45 -7.56 10.69
CA LEU A 220 -16.61 -6.99 11.73
C LEU A 220 -16.50 -7.90 12.96
N ARG A 221 -17.57 -8.61 13.35
CA ARG A 221 -17.50 -9.64 14.40
C ARG A 221 -16.60 -10.80 14.00
N LYS A 222 -16.73 -11.30 12.76
CA LYS A 222 -15.89 -12.38 12.23
C LYS A 222 -14.43 -11.95 12.10
N LEU A 223 -14.18 -10.70 11.68
CA LEU A 223 -12.85 -10.08 11.65
C LEU A 223 -12.25 -9.99 13.05
N SER A 224 -13.03 -9.58 14.06
CA SER A 224 -12.57 -9.54 15.46
C SER A 224 -12.14 -10.93 15.95
N SER A 225 -12.94 -11.96 15.69
CA SER A 225 -12.61 -13.35 16.02
C SER A 225 -11.33 -13.82 15.30
N TRP A 226 -11.27 -13.64 13.98
CA TRP A 226 -10.10 -13.99 13.17
C TRP A 226 -8.83 -13.25 13.63
N SER A 227 -8.93 -11.96 13.94
CA SER A 227 -7.81 -11.14 14.40
C SER A 227 -7.27 -11.64 15.74
N LYS A 228 -8.16 -12.00 16.69
CA LYS A 228 -7.79 -12.60 17.98
C LYS A 228 -7.09 -13.95 17.79
N GLN A 229 -7.64 -14.83 16.95
CA GLN A 229 -7.04 -16.14 16.63
C GLN A 229 -5.65 -16.00 16.00
N ASN A 230 -5.45 -14.96 15.20
CA ASN A 230 -4.19 -14.64 14.54
C ASN A 230 -3.28 -13.69 15.33
N ARG A 231 -3.61 -13.36 16.58
CA ARG A 231 -2.84 -12.42 17.41
C ARG A 231 -2.52 -11.08 16.72
N LEU A 232 -3.36 -10.67 15.78
CA LEU A 232 -3.29 -9.36 15.14
C LEU A 232 -4.21 -8.39 15.86
N LYS A 233 -3.82 -7.11 15.91
CA LYS A 233 -4.60 -6.06 16.57
C LYS A 233 -5.10 -5.06 15.53
N VAL A 234 -6.41 -5.04 15.31
CA VAL A 234 -7.07 -3.98 14.52
C VAL A 234 -7.05 -2.68 15.32
N ASN A 235 -6.69 -1.59 14.65
CA ASN A 235 -6.78 -0.23 15.17
C ASN A 235 -8.17 0.33 14.85
N SER A 236 -9.11 0.24 15.79
CA SER A 236 -10.48 0.74 15.61
C SER A 236 -10.53 2.23 15.27
N ASN A 237 -9.63 3.04 15.86
CA ASN A 237 -9.59 4.50 15.63
C ASN A 237 -9.08 4.87 14.24
N LYS A 238 -8.28 4.01 13.59
CA LYS A 238 -7.79 4.22 12.21
C LYS A 238 -8.56 3.44 11.17
N THR A 239 -9.32 2.45 11.60
CA THR A 239 -10.27 1.75 10.75
C THR A 239 -11.42 2.71 10.45
N LYS A 240 -11.73 2.87 9.17
CA LYS A 240 -12.75 3.82 8.70
C LYS A 240 -13.68 3.13 7.73
N ALA A 241 -14.87 3.69 7.56
CA ALA A 241 -15.85 3.23 6.60
C ALA A 241 -16.25 4.37 5.65
N VAL A 242 -16.65 4.02 4.42
CA VAL A 242 -17.22 4.96 3.45
C VAL A 242 -18.37 4.26 2.75
N PHE A 243 -19.52 4.93 2.72
CA PHE A 243 -20.60 4.54 1.82
C PHE A 243 -20.36 5.16 0.45
N PHE A 244 -20.39 4.33 -0.57
CA PHE A 244 -20.37 4.73 -1.97
C PHE A 244 -21.77 4.57 -2.56
N TYR A 245 -22.27 5.64 -3.16
CA TYR A 245 -23.66 5.71 -3.64
C TYR A 245 -23.82 6.72 -4.79
N THR A 246 -24.89 6.52 -5.57
CA THR A 246 -25.32 7.48 -6.59
C THR A 246 -26.14 8.61 -5.96
N ARG A 247 -26.10 9.80 -6.56
CA ARG A 247 -26.85 10.98 -6.07
C ARG A 247 -28.33 10.64 -5.88
N GLY A 248 -28.90 11.05 -4.76
CA GLY A 248 -30.30 10.82 -4.41
C GLY A 248 -30.55 9.55 -3.60
N THR A 249 -29.52 8.71 -3.34
CA THR A 249 -29.66 7.58 -2.42
C THR A 249 -29.78 8.11 -0.98
N PRO A 250 -30.88 7.84 -0.26
CA PRO A 250 -31.04 8.29 1.12
C PRO A 250 -30.14 7.45 2.03
N ILE A 251 -29.20 8.11 2.70
CA ILE A 251 -28.35 7.48 3.70
C ILE A 251 -28.59 8.19 5.04
N PRO A 252 -28.87 7.46 6.13
CA PRO A 252 -29.03 8.05 7.45
C PRO A 252 -27.76 8.79 7.90
N LEU A 253 -27.94 9.90 8.64
CA LEU A 253 -26.85 10.66 9.24
C LEU A 253 -26.08 9.89 10.32
N HIS A 254 -26.75 8.93 10.97
CA HIS A 254 -26.18 8.12 12.04
C HIS A 254 -25.98 6.67 11.59
N HIS A 255 -24.75 6.21 11.74
CA HIS A 255 -24.34 4.87 11.33
C HIS A 255 -24.07 3.98 12.53
N ASN A 256 -24.72 2.82 12.55
CA ASN A 256 -24.50 1.82 13.58
C ASN A 256 -23.54 0.73 13.06
N ILE A 257 -22.31 1.13 12.76
CA ILE A 257 -21.22 0.23 12.36
C ILE A 257 -20.19 0.24 13.46
N ALA A 258 -20.03 -0.88 14.16
CA ALA A 258 -19.14 -0.97 15.32
C ALA A 258 -18.18 -2.15 15.19
N PHE A 259 -16.93 -1.91 15.59
CA PHE A 259 -15.95 -2.96 15.81
C PHE A 259 -15.75 -3.16 17.32
N ASN A 260 -16.21 -4.31 17.82
CA ASN A 260 -16.34 -4.59 19.25
C ASN A 260 -17.24 -3.54 19.95
N HIS A 261 -16.66 -2.67 20.77
CA HIS A 261 -17.37 -1.62 21.53
C HIS A 261 -17.08 -0.21 21.00
N THR A 262 -16.45 -0.10 19.82
CA THR A 262 -16.05 1.19 19.24
C THR A 262 -16.75 1.39 17.92
N ASN A 263 -17.47 2.52 17.78
CA ASN A 263 -18.08 2.91 16.52
C ASN A 263 -16.99 3.24 15.49
N ILE A 264 -17.10 2.66 14.30
CA ILE A 264 -16.24 3.00 13.18
C ILE A 264 -16.71 4.35 12.62
N GLU A 265 -15.78 5.28 12.49
CA GLU A 265 -16.06 6.56 11.85
C GLU A 265 -16.33 6.34 10.35
N VAL A 266 -17.48 6.82 9.90
CA VAL A 266 -17.88 6.84 8.50
C VAL A 266 -17.50 8.20 7.92
N LEU A 267 -16.80 8.21 6.79
CA LEU A 267 -16.30 9.39 6.13
C LEU A 267 -16.94 9.54 4.74
N ASP A 268 -17.02 10.78 4.25
CA ASP A 268 -17.39 11.05 2.86
C ASP A 268 -16.22 10.82 1.89
N THR A 269 -14.99 10.92 2.37
CA THR A 269 -13.78 10.77 1.56
C THR A 269 -12.69 10.06 2.35
N ILE A 270 -12.04 9.09 1.71
CA ILE A 270 -10.99 8.28 2.32
C ILE A 270 -9.75 8.21 1.43
N LYS A 271 -8.58 8.27 2.06
CA LYS A 271 -7.30 8.05 1.39
C LYS A 271 -6.92 6.57 1.48
N VAL A 272 -6.85 5.90 0.33
CA VAL A 272 -6.48 4.49 0.20
C VAL A 272 -5.24 4.39 -0.66
N LEU A 273 -4.17 3.81 -0.11
CA LEU A 273 -2.89 3.62 -0.82
C LEU A 273 -2.39 4.87 -1.56
N GLY A 274 -2.59 6.05 -0.97
CA GLY A 274 -2.15 7.33 -1.53
C GLY A 274 -3.15 8.07 -2.42
N THR A 275 -4.29 7.48 -2.75
CA THR A 275 -5.34 8.06 -3.61
C THR A 275 -6.62 8.34 -2.80
N TYR A 276 -7.26 9.49 -2.99
CA TYR A 276 -8.52 9.79 -2.32
C TYR A 276 -9.72 9.29 -3.11
N PHE A 277 -10.63 8.59 -2.45
CA PHE A 277 -11.91 8.12 -2.95
C PHE A 277 -13.02 8.84 -2.19
N SER A 278 -13.91 9.54 -2.91
CA SER A 278 -15.12 10.11 -2.33
C SER A 278 -16.30 9.17 -2.48
N SER A 279 -17.30 9.32 -1.61
CA SER A 279 -18.55 8.56 -1.61
C SER A 279 -19.27 8.57 -2.97
N ASN A 280 -19.19 9.68 -3.69
CA ASN A 280 -19.78 9.86 -5.02
C ASN A 280 -18.83 9.57 -6.19
N MET A 281 -17.65 8.99 -5.92
CA MET A 281 -16.62 8.65 -6.91
C MET A 281 -16.16 9.83 -7.78
N GLN A 282 -16.21 11.05 -7.22
CA GLN A 282 -15.58 12.23 -7.78
C GLN A 282 -14.13 12.35 -7.32
N TRP A 283 -13.30 13.02 -8.10
CA TRP A 283 -11.85 13.08 -7.86
C TRP A 283 -11.34 14.46 -7.45
N ASP A 284 -12.24 15.40 -7.10
CA ASP A 284 -11.87 16.78 -6.76
C ASP A 284 -10.87 16.85 -5.60
N GLU A 285 -11.15 16.15 -4.50
CA GLU A 285 -10.26 16.06 -3.33
C GLU A 285 -8.88 15.48 -3.69
N HIS A 286 -8.85 14.43 -4.52
CA HIS A 286 -7.59 13.84 -4.97
C HIS A 286 -6.81 14.79 -5.87
N VAL A 287 -7.49 15.44 -6.83
CA VAL A 287 -6.86 16.39 -7.76
C VAL A 287 -6.33 17.60 -7.01
N ASN A 288 -7.07 18.12 -6.02
CA ASN A 288 -6.60 19.20 -5.15
C ASN A 288 -5.35 18.77 -4.37
N PHE A 289 -5.34 17.57 -3.80
CA PHE A 289 -4.17 17.01 -3.14
C PHE A 289 -2.95 16.92 -4.09
N VAL A 290 -3.14 16.46 -5.32
CA VAL A 290 -2.08 16.42 -6.34
C VAL A 290 -1.61 17.83 -6.69
N LEU A 291 -2.52 18.77 -6.95
CA LEU A 291 -2.19 20.17 -7.25
C LEU A 291 -1.36 20.84 -6.15
N LEU A 292 -1.62 20.55 -4.88
CA LEU A 292 -0.81 21.04 -3.75
C LEU A 292 0.64 20.52 -3.80
N LYS A 293 0.86 19.27 -4.23
CA LYS A 293 2.22 18.74 -4.43
C LYS A 293 2.90 19.35 -5.64
N LEU A 294 2.17 19.48 -6.73
CA LEU A 294 2.66 20.10 -7.97
C LEU A 294 3.03 21.57 -7.76
N SER A 295 2.25 22.31 -6.99
CA SER A 295 2.50 23.73 -6.71
C SER A 295 3.75 23.95 -5.86
N GLN A 296 4.03 23.06 -4.88
CA GLN A 296 5.26 23.09 -4.09
C GLN A 296 6.50 22.94 -4.97
N ILE A 297 6.47 21.97 -5.89
CA ILE A 297 7.56 21.73 -6.85
C ILE A 297 7.71 22.94 -7.78
N ALA A 298 6.59 23.46 -8.31
CA ALA A 298 6.60 24.63 -9.17
C ALA A 298 7.17 25.87 -8.48
N GLY A 299 6.84 26.09 -7.20
CA GLY A 299 7.36 27.19 -6.40
C GLY A 299 8.88 27.11 -6.22
N ILE A 300 9.40 25.93 -5.85
CA ILE A 300 10.84 25.71 -5.67
C ILE A 300 11.58 25.91 -6.99
N LEU A 301 11.08 25.31 -8.08
CA LEU A 301 11.74 25.42 -9.38
C LEU A 301 11.72 26.86 -9.90
N ASN A 302 10.60 27.58 -9.72
CA ASN A 302 10.47 28.96 -10.16
C ASN A 302 11.47 29.90 -9.46
N ARG A 303 11.71 29.70 -8.15
CA ARG A 303 12.70 30.49 -7.39
C ARG A 303 14.12 30.31 -7.90
N ASN A 304 14.43 29.13 -8.44
CA ASN A 304 15.76 28.76 -8.91
C ASN A 304 15.87 28.75 -10.44
N ARG A 305 14.88 29.29 -11.18
CA ARG A 305 14.74 29.07 -12.62
C ARG A 305 15.87 29.64 -13.47
N TYR A 306 16.50 30.72 -12.99
CA TYR A 306 17.64 31.39 -13.64
C TYR A 306 18.99 30.80 -13.22
N ILE A 307 19.02 30.04 -12.12
CA ILE A 307 20.21 29.37 -11.61
C ILE A 307 20.35 27.98 -12.25
N LEU A 308 19.23 27.26 -12.37
CA LEU A 308 19.23 25.88 -12.85
C LEU A 308 19.24 25.80 -14.38
N PRO A 309 20.14 25.00 -14.97
CA PRO A 309 20.13 24.70 -16.41
C PRO A 309 18.81 24.09 -16.87
N GLU A 310 18.44 24.29 -18.13
CA GLU A 310 17.21 23.74 -18.74
C GLU A 310 17.11 22.21 -18.57
N SER A 311 18.20 21.49 -18.79
CA SER A 311 18.29 20.04 -18.63
C SER A 311 17.95 19.57 -17.21
N VAL A 312 18.42 20.28 -16.18
CA VAL A 312 18.14 19.97 -14.77
C VAL A 312 16.68 20.27 -14.44
N LYS A 313 16.11 21.34 -14.98
CA LYS A 313 14.69 21.68 -14.81
C LYS A 313 13.78 20.62 -15.44
N LEU A 314 14.14 20.11 -16.62
CA LEU A 314 13.45 18.98 -17.26
C LEU A 314 13.57 17.69 -16.46
N LEU A 315 14.75 17.39 -15.90
CA LEU A 315 14.94 16.25 -15.03
C LEU A 315 14.00 16.33 -13.82
N ILE A 316 14.00 17.47 -13.11
CA ILE A 316 13.11 17.71 -11.95
C ILE A 316 11.64 17.56 -12.33
N TYR A 317 11.24 18.10 -13.48
CA TYR A 317 9.89 17.96 -14.00
C TYR A 317 9.51 16.48 -14.18
N ASN A 318 10.34 15.70 -14.86
CA ASN A 318 10.06 14.29 -15.12
C ASN A 318 10.09 13.44 -13.84
N THR A 319 11.01 13.69 -12.92
CA THR A 319 11.18 12.85 -11.72
C THR A 319 10.23 13.20 -10.59
N LEU A 320 9.88 14.48 -10.40
CA LEU A 320 9.07 14.93 -9.26
C LEU A 320 7.68 15.41 -9.66
N PHE A 321 7.54 16.16 -10.75
CA PHE A 321 6.24 16.70 -11.15
C PHE A 321 5.38 15.64 -11.83
N VAL A 322 5.92 15.00 -12.88
CA VAL A 322 5.24 13.97 -13.66
C VAL A 322 4.98 12.71 -12.82
N SER A 323 5.86 12.36 -11.88
CA SER A 323 5.65 11.20 -11.00
C SER A 323 4.40 11.34 -10.11
N HIS A 324 4.09 12.54 -9.62
CA HIS A 324 2.84 12.80 -8.89
C HIS A 324 1.59 12.68 -9.77
N ILE A 325 1.65 13.16 -11.02
CA ILE A 325 0.54 13.00 -11.98
C ILE A 325 0.38 11.52 -12.35
N ASN A 326 1.48 10.79 -12.55
CA ASN A 326 1.42 9.40 -12.96
C ASN A 326 0.97 8.44 -11.86
N TYR A 327 1.14 8.79 -10.59
CA TYR A 327 0.77 7.89 -9.49
C TYR A 327 -0.74 7.57 -9.52
N CYS A 328 -1.07 6.30 -9.77
CA CYS A 328 -2.44 5.79 -9.87
C CYS A 328 -3.34 6.53 -10.88
N HIS A 329 -2.76 7.20 -11.90
CA HIS A 329 -3.53 7.97 -12.89
C HIS A 329 -4.62 7.18 -13.61
N LEU A 330 -4.48 5.86 -13.78
CA LEU A 330 -5.55 5.08 -14.43
C LEU A 330 -6.82 4.97 -13.57
N VAL A 331 -6.69 5.19 -12.26
CA VAL A 331 -7.81 5.20 -11.32
C VAL A 331 -8.56 6.53 -11.41
N TRP A 332 -7.87 7.65 -11.23
CA TRP A 332 -8.48 8.97 -11.08
C TRP A 332 -8.42 9.85 -12.33
N GLY A 333 -7.65 9.47 -13.35
CA GLY A 333 -7.43 10.27 -14.56
C GLY A 333 -8.66 10.43 -15.45
N THR A 334 -9.71 9.63 -15.23
CA THR A 334 -11.08 9.87 -15.76
C THR A 334 -11.84 10.91 -14.93
N THR A 335 -11.16 11.95 -14.47
CA THR A 335 -11.75 13.05 -13.71
C THR A 335 -12.48 14.02 -14.64
N THR A 336 -13.13 15.03 -14.08
CA THR A 336 -13.87 16.05 -14.84
C THR A 336 -12.93 16.94 -15.66
N GLU A 337 -13.42 17.50 -16.77
CA GLU A 337 -12.67 18.46 -17.59
C GLU A 337 -12.21 19.69 -16.80
N SER A 338 -13.02 20.14 -15.83
CA SER A 338 -12.62 21.22 -14.90
C SER A 338 -11.36 20.87 -14.11
N ASN A 339 -11.27 19.63 -13.62
CA ASN A 339 -10.10 19.15 -12.89
C ASN A 339 -8.89 18.94 -13.80
N LEU A 340 -9.08 18.39 -15.00
CA LEU A 340 -8.01 18.30 -16.01
C LEU A 340 -7.49 19.68 -16.41
N HIS A 341 -8.38 20.67 -16.53
CA HIS A 341 -8.00 22.05 -16.82
C HIS A 341 -7.12 22.65 -15.73
N LYS A 342 -7.46 22.46 -14.44
CA LYS A 342 -6.62 22.92 -13.31
C LYS A 342 -5.22 22.30 -13.37
N LEU A 343 -5.12 21.00 -13.64
CA LEU A 343 -3.83 20.30 -13.80
C LEU A 343 -3.05 20.84 -15.01
N HIS A 344 -3.72 21.09 -16.13
CA HIS A 344 -3.11 21.64 -17.32
C HIS A 344 -2.56 23.05 -17.08
N LEU A 345 -3.28 23.91 -16.36
CA LEU A 345 -2.78 25.24 -15.98
C LEU A 345 -1.50 25.14 -15.14
N MET A 346 -1.45 24.20 -14.19
CA MET A 346 -0.23 23.95 -13.41
C MET A 346 0.91 23.43 -14.29
N GLN A 347 0.62 22.55 -15.25
CA GLN A 347 1.59 22.04 -16.22
C GLN A 347 2.13 23.16 -17.12
N LYS A 348 1.27 24.08 -17.58
CA LYS A 348 1.66 25.29 -18.34
C LYS A 348 2.55 26.22 -17.51
N ARG A 349 2.26 26.38 -16.22
CA ARG A 349 3.14 27.13 -15.32
C ARG A 349 4.53 26.50 -15.26
N MET A 350 4.62 25.18 -15.10
CA MET A 350 5.91 24.47 -15.07
C MET A 350 6.70 24.63 -16.37
N ILE A 351 6.06 24.46 -17.52
CA ILE A 351 6.79 24.49 -18.79
C ILE A 351 7.38 25.86 -19.09
N ARG A 352 6.71 26.93 -18.66
CA ARG A 352 7.26 28.29 -18.72
C ARG A 352 8.47 28.47 -17.82
N VAL A 353 8.41 27.93 -16.60
CA VAL A 353 9.55 27.93 -15.66
C VAL A 353 10.76 27.22 -16.27
N ILE A 354 10.54 26.05 -16.87
CA ILE A 354 11.59 25.28 -17.56
C ILE A 354 12.20 26.12 -18.69
N ALA A 355 11.38 26.76 -19.53
CA ALA A 355 11.82 27.54 -20.67
C ALA A 355 12.35 28.96 -20.34
N ASN A 356 12.29 29.40 -19.08
CA ASN A 356 12.65 30.78 -18.70
C ASN A 356 11.88 31.89 -19.44
N VAL A 357 10.63 31.63 -19.83
CA VAL A 357 9.76 32.61 -20.49
C VAL A 357 8.81 33.31 -19.51
N SER A 358 8.16 34.38 -19.98
CA SER A 358 7.19 35.15 -19.21
C SER A 358 5.97 34.31 -18.82
N TYR A 359 5.20 34.78 -17.83
CA TYR A 359 3.97 34.11 -17.39
C TYR A 359 2.87 34.09 -18.48
N THR A 360 2.85 35.12 -19.34
CA THR A 360 1.86 35.32 -20.39
C THR A 360 2.20 34.57 -21.69
N GLU A 361 3.44 34.10 -21.82
CA GLU A 361 3.92 33.37 -23.00
C GLU A 361 3.01 32.18 -23.37
N HIS A 362 2.77 32.02 -24.67
CA HIS A 362 2.04 30.88 -25.20
C HIS A 362 2.83 29.59 -25.00
N THR A 363 2.18 28.48 -24.64
CA THR A 363 2.90 27.27 -24.20
C THR A 363 2.90 26.13 -25.19
N ASP A 364 2.07 26.14 -26.23
CA ASP A 364 1.89 24.95 -27.08
C ASP A 364 3.17 24.56 -27.83
N TYR A 365 3.95 25.55 -28.27
CA TYR A 365 5.25 25.27 -28.90
C TYR A 365 6.25 24.69 -27.89
N LEU A 366 6.16 25.06 -26.61
CA LEU A 366 7.04 24.53 -25.57
C LEU A 366 6.76 23.05 -25.29
N PHE A 367 5.49 22.64 -25.32
CA PHE A 367 5.13 21.21 -25.18
C PHE A 367 5.74 20.38 -26.31
N LYS A 368 5.75 20.92 -27.54
CA LYS A 368 6.40 20.29 -28.69
C LYS A 368 7.93 20.30 -28.55
N LYS A 369 8.53 21.45 -28.22
CA LYS A 369 9.98 21.63 -28.03
C LYS A 369 10.56 20.60 -27.05
N TYR A 370 9.89 20.36 -25.92
CA TYR A 370 10.36 19.45 -24.89
C TYR A 370 9.78 18.04 -24.99
N ASN A 371 8.98 17.73 -26.02
CA ASN A 371 8.27 16.46 -26.17
C ASN A 371 7.47 16.04 -24.91
N ILE A 372 6.80 17.01 -24.28
CA ILE A 372 6.01 16.79 -23.06
C ILE A 372 4.54 16.57 -23.46
N PRO A 373 3.93 15.42 -23.10
CA PRO A 373 2.49 15.22 -23.30
C PRO A 373 1.67 16.19 -22.44
N LYS A 374 0.60 16.74 -23.00
CA LYS A 374 -0.39 17.50 -22.21
C LYS A 374 -1.13 16.53 -21.29
N VAL A 375 -1.57 17.01 -20.13
CA VAL A 375 -2.27 16.17 -19.13
C VAL A 375 -3.44 15.37 -19.69
N HIS A 376 -4.19 15.94 -20.64
CA HIS A 376 -5.32 15.31 -21.33
C HIS A 376 -4.91 14.04 -22.11
N ASP A 377 -3.67 13.98 -22.60
CA ASP A 377 -3.16 12.85 -23.38
C ASP A 377 -2.56 11.74 -22.49
N ILE A 378 -2.20 12.07 -21.24
CA ILE A 378 -1.49 11.15 -20.34
C ILE A 378 -2.34 9.91 -20.06
N TYR A 379 -3.64 10.07 -19.82
CA TYR A 379 -4.52 8.93 -19.51
C TYR A 379 -4.51 7.90 -20.64
N ARG A 380 -4.81 8.34 -21.86
CA ARG A 380 -4.87 7.47 -23.05
C ARG A 380 -3.53 6.80 -23.32
N ARG A 381 -2.42 7.55 -23.24
CA ARG A 381 -1.06 7.00 -23.42
C ARG A 381 -0.76 5.91 -22.39
N ARG A 382 -1.10 6.14 -21.12
CA ARG A 382 -0.87 5.14 -20.06
C ARG A 382 -1.77 3.92 -20.22
N LEU A 383 -3.00 4.09 -20.68
CA LEU A 383 -3.93 2.99 -20.94
C LEU A 383 -3.38 2.06 -22.02
N ILE A 384 -2.93 2.64 -23.15
CA ILE A 384 -2.33 1.89 -24.26
C ILE A 384 -1.06 1.16 -23.79
N ALA A 385 -0.16 1.87 -23.12
CA ALA A 385 1.11 1.29 -22.67
C ALA A 385 0.96 0.18 -21.62
N ARG A 386 -0.18 0.10 -20.92
CA ARG A 386 -0.40 -0.88 -19.85
C ARG A 386 -1.19 -2.12 -20.31
N PHE A 387 -2.09 -1.96 -21.26
CA PHE A 387 -3.03 -3.03 -21.64
C PHE A 387 -2.99 -3.43 -23.12
N LEU A 388 -2.36 -2.63 -23.98
CA LEU A 388 -2.33 -2.88 -25.43
C LEU A 388 -0.91 -3.14 -25.98
N LEU A 389 0.12 -2.90 -25.17
CA LEU A 389 1.53 -3.26 -25.40
C LEU A 389 1.96 -4.23 -24.31
#